data_AF-A0A402BMB0-F1
#
_entry.id   AF-A0A402BMB0-F1
#
_cell.length_a   1.000
_cell.length_b   1.000
_cell.length_c   1.000
_cell.angle_alpha   90.00
_cell.angle_beta   90.00
_cell.angle_gamma   90.00
#
_symmetry.space_group_name_H-M   'P 1'
#
loop_
_entity.id
_entity.type
_entity.pdbx_description
1 polymer ?
#
loop_
_entity_poly.entity_id
_entity_poly.type
_entity_poly.pdbx_seq_one_letter_code
_entity_poly.pdbx_strand_id
1 'polypeptide(L)' 'MTTEAANKEVCDELVRVLRIQRHDFINHIQVIHALLQLGRVEKALKYIEDLAKDPNMMSNPLRMNSCPVECQRKAVHD' A
#
# COMPACT_ATOMS: atom_id res chain seq x y z
N MET A 1 -3.60 29.44 -19.53
CA MET A 1 -3.64 28.49 -18.41
C MET A 1 -2.27 27.83 -18.36
N THR A 2 -1.47 28.19 -17.35
CA THR A 2 -0.02 28.01 -17.32
C THR A 2 0.36 26.56 -17.01
N THR A 3 1.32 26.04 -17.77
CA THR A 3 1.93 24.71 -17.65
C THR A 3 2.41 24.36 -16.24
N GLU A 4 2.72 25.36 -15.41
CA GLU A 4 3.10 25.19 -14.00
C GLU A 4 1.98 24.61 -13.12
N ALA A 5 0.72 25.00 -13.36
CA ALA A 5 -0.41 24.49 -12.57
C ALA A 5 -0.68 23.01 -12.88
N ALA A 6 -0.62 22.63 -14.15
CA ALA A 6 -0.75 21.24 -14.59
C ALA A 6 0.40 20.37 -14.06
N ASN A 7 1.64 20.87 -14.06
CA ASN A 7 2.78 20.15 -13.51
C ASN A 7 2.65 19.95 -11.99
N LYS A 8 2.11 20.94 -11.28
CA LYS A 8 1.87 20.84 -9.84
C LYS A 8 0.84 19.75 -9.52
N GLU A 9 -0.28 19.69 -10.25
CA GLU A 9 -1.31 18.66 -10.06
C GLU A 9 -0.77 17.24 -10.30
N VAL A 10 0.06 17.06 -11.33
CA VAL A 10 0.72 15.77 -11.60
C VAL A 10 1.67 15.39 -10.47
N CYS A 11 2.46 16.34 -9.94
CA CYS A 11 3.35 16.10 -8.82
C CYS A 11 2.57 15.72 -7.54
N ASP A 12 1.46 16.41 -7.26
CA ASP A 12 0.64 16.14 -6.08
C ASP A 12 -0.01 14.74 -6.15
N GLU A 13 -0.49 14.33 -7.34
CA GLU A 13 -1.03 12.99 -7.54
C GLU A 13 0.06 11.91 -7.44
N LEU A 14 1.26 12.18 -7.97
CA LEU A 14 2.40 11.27 -7.81
C LEU A 14 2.76 11.08 -6.33
N VAL A 15 2.82 12.17 -5.55
CA VAL A 15 3.08 12.10 -4.11
C VAL A 15 1.99 11.30 -3.39
N ARG A 16 0.72 11.46 -3.77
CA ARG A 16 -0.39 10.68 -3.21
C ARG A 16 -0.22 9.19 -3.50
N VAL A 17 0.08 8.83 -4.74
CA VAL A 17 0.31 7.46 -5.17
C VAL A 17 1.47 6.82 -4.39
N LEU A 18 2.58 7.52 -4.23
CA LEU A 18 3.72 7.04 -3.45
C LEU A 18 3.37 6.81 -1.97
N ARG A 19 2.49 7.64 -1.39
CA ARG A 19 2.02 7.45 0.00
C ARG A 19 1.21 6.17 0.16
N ILE A 20 0.33 5.87 -0.79
CA ILE A 20 -0.48 4.65 -0.79
C ILE A 20 0.43 3.43 -0.92
N GLN A 21 1.34 3.43 -1.89
CA GLN A 21 2.28 2.33 -2.09
C GLN A 21 3.14 2.08 -0.83
N ARG A 22 3.63 3.15 -0.19
CA ARG A 22 4.38 3.05 1.07
C ARG A 22 3.54 2.46 2.19
N HIS A 23 2.27 2.87 2.31
CA HIS A 23 1.37 2.33 3.32
C HIS A 23 1.17 0.82 3.12
N ASP A 24 0.87 0.39 1.90
CA ASP A 24 0.62 -1.02 1.60
C ASP A 24 1.88 -1.87 1.84
N PHE A 25 3.05 -1.37 1.46
CA PHE A 25 4.32 -1.99 1.78
C PHE A 25 4.52 -2.19 3.29
N ILE A 26 4.30 -1.15 4.09
CA ILE A 26 4.42 -1.23 5.55
C ILE A 26 3.43 -2.26 6.11
N ASN A 27 2.19 -2.26 5.61
CA ASN A 27 1.17 -3.21 6.04
C ASN A 27 1.56 -4.67 5.74
N HIS A 28 2.09 -4.96 4.54
CA HIS A 28 2.58 -6.30 4.22
C HIS A 28 3.69 -6.76 5.18
N ILE A 29 4.64 -5.86 5.52
CA ILE A 29 5.68 -6.15 6.51
C ILE A 29 5.10 -6.39 7.90
N GLN A 30 4.11 -5.59 8.33
CA GLN A 30 3.44 -5.78 9.63
C GLN A 30 2.73 -7.14 9.73
N VAL A 31 2.05 -7.58 8.67
CA VAL A 31 1.40 -8.90 8.62
C VAL A 31 2.44 -10.02 8.73
N ILE A 32 3.54 -9.93 7.97
CA ILE A 32 4.64 -10.92 8.05
C ILE A 32 5.22 -10.95 9.46
N HIS A 33 5.53 -9.78 10.04
CA HIS A 33 6.06 -9.67 11.39
C HIS A 33 5.13 -10.30 12.43
N ALA A 34 3.82 -10.02 12.37
CA ALA A 34 2.84 -10.60 13.27
C ALA A 34 2.75 -12.13 13.13
N LEU A 35 2.79 -12.66 11.90
CA LEU A 35 2.80 -14.11 11.66
C LEU A 35 4.03 -14.77 12.27
N LEU A 36 5.20 -14.14 12.15
CA LEU A 36 6.44 -14.63 12.75
C LEU A 36 6.40 -14.59 14.28
N GLN A 37 5.91 -13.49 14.87
CA GLN A 37 5.75 -13.37 16.34
C GLN A 37 4.79 -14.42 16.92
N LEU A 38 3.78 -14.82 16.15
CA LEU A 38 2.83 -15.88 16.54
C LEU A 38 3.36 -17.29 16.27
N GLY A 39 4.62 -17.45 15.82
CA GLY A 39 5.21 -18.73 15.48
C GLY A 39 4.62 -19.40 14.23
N ARG A 40 3.85 -18.67 13.41
CA ARG A 40 3.17 -19.19 12.22
C ARG A 40 4.06 -19.06 10.98
N VAL A 41 5.25 -19.66 11.03
CA VAL A 41 6.31 -19.49 10.03
C VAL A 41 5.86 -19.92 8.63
N GLU A 42 5.16 -21.05 8.52
CA GLU A 42 4.69 -21.58 7.22
C GLU A 42 3.69 -20.63 6.56
N LYS A 43 2.85 -19.97 7.37
CA LYS A 43 1.92 -18.95 6.87
C LYS A 43 2.64 -17.69 6.44
N ALA A 44 3.69 -17.27 7.16
CA ALA A 44 4.51 -16.12 6.77
C ALA A 44 5.21 -16.39 5.43
N LEU A 45 5.80 -17.57 5.25
CA LEU A 45 6.45 -17.99 4.00
C LEU A 45 5.46 -18.01 2.84
N LYS A 46 4.28 -18.62 3.05
CA LYS A 46 3.22 -18.63 2.05
C LYS A 46 2.76 -17.21 1.69
N TYR A 47 2.58 -16.34 2.67
CA TYR A 47 2.19 -14.95 2.44
C TYR A 47 3.23 -14.20 1.60
N ILE A 48 4.53 -14.42 1.85
CA ILE A 48 5.63 -13.84 1.05
C ILE A 48 5.60 -14.39 -0.38
N GLU A 49 5.39 -15.69 -0.55
CA GLU A 49 5.32 -16.32 -1.87
C GLU A 49 4.12 -15.82 -2.68
N ASP A 50 2.94 -15.71 -2.05
CA ASP A 50 1.73 -15.16 -2.66
C ASP A 50 1.94 -13.68 -3.03
N LEU A 51 2.57 -12.90 -2.15
CA LEU A 51 2.90 -11.49 -2.39
C LEU A 51 3.88 -11.32 -3.56
N ALA A 52 4.90 -12.18 -3.65
CA ALA A 52 5.88 -12.15 -4.74
C ALA A 52 5.29 -12.55 -6.10
N LYS A 53 4.22 -13.36 -6.09
CA LYS A 53 3.51 -13.78 -7.30
C LYS A 53 2.39 -12.82 -7.70
N ASP A 54 2.00 -11.88 -6.84
CA ASP A 54 0.94 -10.93 -7.16
C ASP A 54 1.41 -9.91 -8.21
N PRO A 55 0.91 -9.97 -9.46
CA PRO A 55 1.27 -8.99 -10.48
C PRO A 55 0.81 -7.57 -10.12
N ASN A 56 -0.09 -7.44 -9.14
CA ASN A 56 -0.59 -6.17 -8.64
C ASN A 56 0.19 -5.63 -7.45
N MET A 57 1.24 -6.31 -6.98
CA MET A 57 2.08 -5.80 -5.88
C MET A 57 2.70 -4.43 -6.22
N MET A 58 2.97 -4.17 -7.51
CA MET A 58 3.35 -2.85 -8.04
C MET A 58 2.28 -2.28 -8.99
N SER A 59 1.02 -2.67 -8.84
CA SER A 59 -0.05 -2.14 -9.70
C SER A 59 -0.13 -0.65 -9.52
N ASN A 60 0.03 0.06 -10.65
CA ASN A 60 0.04 1.51 -10.74
C ASN A 60 -1.18 2.11 -9.99
N PRO A 61 -0.98 2.75 -8.83
CA PRO A 61 -2.10 3.26 -8.02
C PRO A 61 -2.90 4.34 -8.76
N LEU A 62 -2.33 4.93 -9.82
CA LEU A 62 -3.01 5.83 -10.78
C LEU A 62 -4.14 5.15 -11.59
N ARG A 63 -4.30 3.82 -11.50
CA ARG A 63 -5.46 3.09 -12.06
C ARG A 63 -6.58 2.91 -11.05
N MET A 64 -6.31 3.14 -9.76
CA MET A 64 -7.18 2.81 -8.63
C MET A 64 -7.82 4.08 -8.02
N ASN A 65 -8.17 5.05 -8.86
CA ASN A 65 -8.65 6.38 -8.45
C ASN A 65 -10.09 6.35 -7.92
N SER A 66 -10.66 5.15 -7.73
CA SER A 66 -12.05 4.92 -7.34
C SER A 66 -12.21 4.18 -6.01
N CYS A 67 -11.16 3.86 -5.27
CA CYS A 67 -11.31 3.23 -3.95
C CYS A 67 -11.43 4.31 -2.85
N PRO A 68 -12.56 4.40 -2.12
CA PRO A 68 -12.74 5.41 -1.08
C PRO A 68 -11.78 5.19 0.09
N VAL A 69 -11.33 6.31 0.63
CA VAL A 69 -10.33 6.45 1.69
C VAL A 69 -10.89 5.92 3.02
N GLU A 70 -10.85 4.60 3.25
CA GLU A 70 -11.35 3.99 4.49
C GLU A 70 -10.32 3.09 5.21
N CYS A 71 -9.03 3.34 4.98
CA CYS A 71 -7.96 2.64 5.71
C CYS A 71 -7.44 3.42 6.95
N GLN A 72 -7.83 4.68 7.14
CA GLN A 72 -7.47 5.46 8.35
C GLN A 72 -8.60 5.44 9.37
N ARG A 73 -8.89 4.28 10.00
CA ARG A 73 -9.75 4.26 11.21
C ARG A 73 -9.77 2.95 12.00
N LYS A 74 -8.63 2.27 12.19
CA LYS A 74 -8.51 1.26 13.26
C LYS A 74 -7.14 1.30 13.92
N ALA A 75 -6.90 2.34 14.70
CA ALA A 75 -5.81 2.39 15.69
C ALA A 75 -6.15 3.32 16.88
N VAL A 76 -7.44 3.47 17.20
CA VAL A 76 -7.92 4.08 18.45
C VAL A 76 -9.16 3.27 18.87
N HIS A 77 -9.16 2.76 20.10
CA HIS A 77 -9.99 1.66 20.65
C HIS A 77 -9.41 0.29 20.25
N ASP A 78 -8.75 -0.48 21.12
CA ASP A 78 -9.00 -0.74 22.55
C ASP A 78 -7.73 -0.64 23.43
#